data_AF-A0A1Z2L6S1-F1
#
_entry.id   AF-A0A1Z2L6S1-F1
#
_cell.length_a   1.000
_cell.length_b   1.000
_cell.length_c   1.000
_cell.angle_alpha   90.00
_cell.angle_beta   90.00
_cell.angle_gamma   90.00
#
_symmetry.space_group_name_H-M   'P 1'
#
loop_
_entity.id
_entity.type
_entity.pdbx_description
1 polymer ?
#
loop_
_entity_poly.entity_id
_entity_poly.type
_entity_poly.pdbx_seq_one_letter_code
_entity_poly.pdbx_strand_id
1 'polypeptide(L)' 'MAGAFRALLLVGGALLIVTAVVLGFLLHGRILDMVGTARLLSGLALRLGEFALLSAGAWCAVRGWNGRMD' A
#
# COMPACT_ATOMS: atom_id res chain seq x y z
N MET A 1 -8.06 25.78 -3.64
CA MET A 1 -8.50 24.37 -3.67
C MET A 1 -7.43 23.42 -4.22
N ALA A 2 -6.78 23.72 -5.35
CA ALA A 2 -5.77 22.85 -5.96
C ALA A 2 -4.61 22.44 -5.01
N GLY A 3 -4.13 23.33 -4.14
CA GLY A 3 -3.07 23.01 -3.18
C GLY A 3 -3.48 22.02 -2.08
N ALA A 4 -4.68 22.18 -1.53
CA ALA A 4 -5.20 21.28 -0.50
C ALA A 4 -5.44 19.85 -1.03
N PHE A 5 -5.95 19.74 -2.25
CA PHE A 5 -6.15 18.45 -2.91
C PHE A 5 -4.83 17.73 -3.22
N ARG A 6 -3.80 18.48 -3.64
CA ARG A 6 -2.44 17.94 -3.83
C ARG A 6 -1.82 17.43 -2.54
N ALA A 7 -1.97 18.20 -1.45
CA ALA A 7 -1.51 17.78 -0.13
C ALA A 7 -2.21 16.51 0.34
N LEU A 8 -3.54 16.39 0.11
CA LEU A 8 -4.30 15.18 0.44
C LEU A 8 -3.82 13.96 -0.33
N LEU A 9 -3.53 14.08 -1.62
CA LEU A 9 -2.99 12.95 -2.40
C LEU A 9 -1.59 12.55 -1.96
N LEU A 10 -0.73 13.52 -1.65
CA LEU A 10 0.62 13.26 -1.17
C LEU A 10 0.61 12.54 0.18
N VAL A 11 -0.12 13.11 1.15
CA VAL A 11 -0.23 12.57 2.51
C VAL A 11 -0.97 11.24 2.49
N GLY A 12 -2.07 11.15 1.74
CA GLY A 12 -2.83 9.91 1.58
C GLY A 12 -2.00 8.80 0.93
N GLY A 13 -1.22 9.12 -0.11
CA GLY A 13 -0.32 8.18 -0.75
C GLY A 13 0.78 7.68 0.19
N ALA A 14 1.40 8.58 0.96
CA ALA A 14 2.39 8.21 1.97
C ALA A 14 1.78 7.33 3.07
N LEU A 15 0.58 7.68 3.55
CA LEU A 15 -0.13 6.88 4.56
C LEU A 15 -0.47 5.47 4.04
N LEU A 16 -0.90 5.34 2.79
CA LEU A 16 -1.16 4.03 2.18
C LEU A 16 0.10 3.16 2.14
N ILE A 17 1.24 3.74 1.77
CA ILE A 17 2.53 3.04 1.74
C ILE A 17 2.93 2.57 3.15
N VAL A 18 2.88 3.47 4.14
CA VAL A 18 3.24 3.14 5.53
C VAL A 18 2.31 2.05 6.07
N THR A 19 1.01 2.18 5.83
CA THR A 19 0.00 1.20 6.27
C THR A 19 0.24 -0.16 5.63
N ALA A 20 0.57 -0.21 4.34
CA ALA A 20 0.89 -1.45 3.65
C ALA A 20 2.11 -2.16 4.27
N VAL A 21 3.17 -1.41 4.58
CA VAL A 21 4.38 -1.95 5.21
C VAL A 21 4.07 -2.49 6.62
N VAL A 22 3.34 -1.74 7.43
CA VAL A 22 2.98 -2.15 8.80
C VAL A 22 2.09 -3.39 8.79
N LEU A 23 1.03 -3.39 7.98
CA LEU A 23 0.13 -4.55 7.86
C LEU A 23 0.87 -5.76 7.30
N GLY A 24 1.71 -5.56 6.28
CA GLY A 24 2.59 -6.57 5.72
C GLY A 24 3.41 -7.26 6.81
N PHE A 25 4.09 -6.47 7.63
CA PHE A 25 4.92 -6.97 8.73
C PHE A 25 4.12 -7.75 9.78
N LEU A 26 2.97 -7.22 10.21
CA LEU A 26 2.12 -7.86 11.23
C LEU A 26 1.49 -9.16 10.72
N LEU A 27 1.00 -9.18 9.48
CA LEU A 27 0.36 -10.34 8.88
C LEU A 27 1.37 -11.40 8.44
N HIS A 28 2.60 -11.01 8.06
CA HIS A 28 3.65 -11.95 7.68
C HIS A 28 3.97 -12.93 8.80
N GLY A 29 4.05 -12.47 10.05
CA GLY A 29 4.28 -13.33 11.22
C GLY A 29 3.23 -14.45 11.34
N ARG A 30 1.94 -14.12 11.13
CA ARG A 30 0.84 -15.10 11.17
C ARG A 30 0.89 -16.11 10.03
N ILE A 31 1.38 -15.71 8.86
CA ILE A 31 1.49 -16.59 7.69
C ILE A 31 2.62 -17.61 7.87
N LEU A 32 3.71 -17.24 8.55
CA LEU A 32 4.82 -18.15 8.82
C LEU A 32 4.42 -19.34 9.70
N ASP A 33 3.44 -19.14 10.58
CA ASP A 33 2.89 -20.18 11.45
C ASP A 33 1.93 -21.14 10.71
N MET A 34 1.51 -20.81 9.48
CA MET A 34 0.63 -21.66 8.68
C MET A 34 1.39 -22.79 7.97
N VAL A 35 0.69 -23.86 7.60
CA VAL A 35 1.27 -25.02 6.91
C VAL A 35 0.50 -25.32 5.62
N GLY A 36 1.19 -25.88 4.62
CA GLY A 36 0.58 -26.37 3.38
C GLY A 36 0.04 -25.28 2.45
N THR A 37 -1.05 -25.58 1.75
CA THR A 37 -1.66 -24.70 0.74
C THR A 37 -2.20 -23.40 1.33
N ALA A 38 -2.64 -23.41 2.60
CA ALA A 38 -3.08 -22.21 3.30
C ALA A 38 -1.96 -21.16 3.39
N ARG A 39 -0.73 -21.57 3.72
CA ARG A 39 0.44 -20.67 3.76
C ARG A 39 0.73 -20.05 2.39
N LEU A 40 0.64 -20.84 1.32
CA LEU A 40 0.89 -20.36 -0.05
C LEU A 40 -0.16 -19.33 -0.48
N LEU A 41 -1.44 -19.63 -0.27
CA LEU A 41 -2.53 -18.72 -0.63
C LEU A 41 -2.50 -17.42 0.18
N SER A 42 -2.29 -17.50 1.49
CA SER A 42 -2.19 -16.32 2.36
C SER A 42 -0.94 -15.49 2.05
N GLY A 43 0.20 -16.13 1.75
CA GLY A 43 1.41 -15.44 1.32
C GLY A 43 1.24 -14.71 -0.02
N LEU A 44 0.56 -15.36 -0.99
CA LEU A 44 0.26 -14.75 -2.29
C LEU A 44 -0.71 -13.57 -2.12
N ALA A 45 -1.78 -13.73 -1.34
CA ALA A 45 -2.74 -12.67 -1.06
C ALA A 45 -2.06 -11.47 -0.39
N LEU A 46 -1.16 -11.70 0.58
CA LEU A 46 -0.38 -10.65 1.21
C LEU A 46 0.46 -9.88 0.18
N ARG A 47 1.18 -10.58 -0.70
CA ARG A 47 2.05 -9.96 -1.70
C ARG A 47 1.29 -9.16 -2.74
N LEU A 48 0.13 -9.66 -3.17
CA LEU A 48 -0.76 -8.95 -4.08
C LEU A 48 -1.36 -7.70 -3.41
N GLY A 49 -1.76 -7.81 -2.14
CA GLY A 49 -2.25 -6.69 -1.35
C GLY A 49 -1.19 -5.60 -1.13
N GLU A 50 0.03 -5.99 -0.74
CA GLU A 50 1.18 -5.09 -0.62
C GLU A 50 1.47 -4.39 -1.96
N PHE A 51 1.56 -5.15 -3.05
CA PHE A 51 1.83 -4.58 -4.37
C PHE A 51 0.75 -3.56 -4.79
N ALA A 52 -0.53 -3.89 -4.59
CA ALA A 52 -1.64 -3.01 -4.93
C ALA A 52 -1.62 -1.73 -4.09
N LEU A 53 -1.43 -1.83 -2.77
CA LEU A 53 -1.40 -0.67 -1.87
C LEU A 53 -0.19 0.22 -2.12
N LEU A 54 0.99 -0.35 -2.35
CA LEU A 54 2.19 0.41 -2.67
C LEU A 54 2.07 1.10 -4.02
N SER A 55 1.52 0.42 -5.03
CA SER A 55 1.30 1.01 -6.36
C SER A 55 0.27 2.15 -6.31
N ALA A 56 -0.84 1.96 -5.58
CA ALA A 56 -1.84 3.00 -5.38
C ALA A 56 -1.28 4.20 -4.59
N GLY A 57 -0.55 3.93 -3.51
CA GLY A 57 0.07 4.97 -2.70
C GLY A 57 1.12 5.78 -3.47
N ALA A 58 1.96 5.10 -4.25
CA ALA A 58 2.94 5.74 -5.13
C ALA A 58 2.27 6.60 -6.20
N TRP A 59 1.19 6.10 -6.82
CA TRP A 59 0.43 6.88 -7.81
C TRP A 59 -0.16 8.15 -7.20
N CYS A 60 -0.79 8.05 -6.02
CA CYS A 60 -1.32 9.20 -5.29
C CYS A 60 -0.21 10.21 -4.94
N ALA A 61 0.92 9.74 -4.42
CA ALA A 61 2.04 10.60 -4.04
C ALA A 61 2.63 11.34 -5.25
N VAL A 62 2.83 10.64 -6.37
CA VAL A 62 3.36 11.23 -7.62
C VAL A 62 2.38 12.26 -8.20
N ARG A 63 1.07 11.98 -8.21
CA ARG A 63 0.03 12.93 -8.66
C ARG A 63 -0.04 14.17 -7.76
N GLY A 64 0.02 13.99 -6.44
CA GLY A 64 0.05 15.09 -5.47
C GLY A 64 1.28 15.99 -5.66
N TRP A 65 2.45 15.37 -5.85
CA TRP A 65 3.72 16.05 -6.07
C TRP A 65 3.75 16.83 -7.39
N ASN A 66 3.50 16.15 -8.52
CA ASN A 66 3.64 16.74 -9.86
C ASN A 66 2.56 17.79 -10.18
N GLY A 67 1.42 17.79 -9.48
CA GLY A 67 0.35 18.76 -9.69
C GLY A 67 -0.37 18.67 -11.03
N ARG A 68 0.01 17.71 -11.89
CA ARG A 68 -0.65 17.39 -13.15
C ARG A 68 -1.73 16.34 -12.89
N MET A 69 -2.93 16.83 -12.69
CA MET A 69 -4.13 15.99 -12.77
C MET A 69 -4.74 16.23 -14.14
N ASP A 70 -4.04 15.70 -15.14
CA ASP A 70 -4.63 15.40 -16.44
C ASP A 70 -5.79 14.42 -16.22
#